data_AF-A0A2E8GR83-F1
#
_entry.id   AF-A0A2E8GR83-F1
#
_cell.length_a   1.000
_cell.length_b   1.000
_cell.length_c   1.000
_cell.angle_alpha   90.00
_cell.angle_beta   90.00
_cell.angle_gamma   90.00
#
_symmetry.space_group_name_H-M   'P 1'
#
loop_
_entity.id
_entity.type
_entity.pdbx_description
1 polymer ?
#
loop_
_entity_poly.entity_id
_entity_poly.type
_entity_poly.pdbx_seq_one_letter_code
_entity_poly.pdbx_strand_id
1 'polypeptide(L)'
;MVQPTLQLVELYFQKMGWLDPFELDAGNWKFSSFPASLAARSWLAVMADSQGVWYPSGWWQDKSNIEEQRKLLRDMEELRLENTSCPEPPEVRMVYVAWALIKLEGRLLFCEREDQQRQGVPHHVLAGGRLNLDDLRQMSPELSLAESLEQRQAPNSELAHLALRKTLLRELKEEVGLLQNEYEIGDSQRLKPFFKLEGAGANHAYTRYEIDLFEVKLNFNGFKRICRSEVLSRSNESPFPGKLSWFTLREVVESQHGGQRAFIDAWLKHYEFKQEILQKNLEELQVSYQDVVHVNEPVDLSADIHEPITSGKTGSETKVDTRLDEEQLKLLLALGWHHKFGWQHPLKSTEGICCHRLGWIEVNTPELREALVQLQRTLEGAGFRILESHNRDWFRVSLKPEHLFFREEFFQYKLVKPVPDRWELWLFVQEWPTPLGVIPEIRFDVPLVSPTLFMYLKSVEKVEEDPDLYDDPLRFMRTALDPHTRSYGLRKFVRSVGGELQILCDPVVD
;
A
#
# COMPACT_ATOMS: atom_id res chain seq x y z
N MET A 1 -22.42 -13.73 -56.40
CA MET A 1 -22.31 -14.46 -55.12
C MET A 1 -21.18 -15.48 -55.13
N VAL A 2 -21.02 -16.32 -56.16
CA VAL A 2 -19.98 -17.37 -56.19
C VAL A 2 -18.55 -16.81 -56.05
N GLN A 3 -18.22 -15.75 -56.78
CA GLN A 3 -16.86 -15.20 -56.79
C GLN A 3 -16.42 -14.58 -55.45
N PRO A 4 -17.24 -13.74 -54.76
CA PRO A 4 -16.93 -13.29 -53.40
C PRO A 4 -16.77 -14.43 -52.39
N THR A 5 -17.58 -15.50 -52.49
CA THR A 5 -17.47 -16.66 -51.60
C THR A 5 -16.17 -17.42 -51.82
N LEU A 6 -15.77 -17.65 -53.07
CA LEU A 6 -14.49 -18.30 -53.40
C LEU A 6 -13.31 -17.47 -52.92
N GLN A 7 -13.36 -16.14 -53.09
CA GLN A 7 -12.33 -15.23 -52.59
C GLN A 7 -12.20 -15.26 -51.07
N LEU A 8 -13.33 -15.35 -50.34
CA LEU A 8 -13.30 -15.49 -48.89
C LEU A 8 -12.68 -16.82 -48.44
N VAL A 9 -13.01 -17.92 -49.12
CA VAL A 9 -12.43 -19.25 -48.83
C VAL A 9 -10.94 -19.28 -49.14
N GLU A 10 -10.52 -18.75 -50.28
CA GLU A 10 -9.10 -18.60 -50.66
C GLU A 10 -8.34 -17.83 -49.59
N LEU A 11 -8.86 -16.66 -49.21
CA LEU A 11 -8.27 -15.80 -48.21
C LEU A 11 -8.16 -16.52 -46.86
N TYR A 12 -9.23 -17.20 -46.43
CA TYR A 12 -9.21 -17.94 -45.18
C TYR A 12 -8.15 -19.05 -45.21
N PHE A 13 -8.10 -19.87 -46.27
CA PHE A 13 -7.12 -20.95 -46.39
C PHE A 13 -5.68 -20.43 -46.48
N GLN A 14 -5.46 -19.31 -47.18
CA GLN A 14 -4.18 -18.64 -47.22
C GLN A 14 -3.76 -18.17 -45.81
N LYS A 15 -4.65 -17.49 -45.07
CA LYS A 15 -4.35 -16.99 -43.71
C LYS A 15 -4.18 -18.10 -42.68
N MET A 16 -4.79 -19.26 -42.89
CA MET A 16 -4.54 -20.47 -42.10
C MET A 16 -3.24 -21.19 -42.46
N GLY A 17 -2.51 -20.75 -43.49
CA GLY A 17 -1.29 -21.41 -43.98
C GLY A 17 -1.54 -22.75 -44.68
N TRP A 18 -2.77 -23.00 -45.13
CA TRP A 18 -3.14 -24.28 -45.74
C TRP A 18 -2.77 -24.37 -47.22
N LEU A 19 -2.64 -23.23 -47.90
CA LEU A 19 -2.23 -23.18 -49.31
C LEU A 19 -0.74 -22.94 -49.44
N ASP A 20 -0.14 -23.52 -50.48
CA ASP A 20 1.22 -23.23 -50.91
C ASP A 20 1.29 -21.79 -51.47
N PRO A 21 2.15 -20.91 -50.93
CA PRO A 21 2.17 -19.50 -51.31
C PRO A 21 2.61 -19.29 -52.76
N PHE A 22 3.56 -20.08 -53.27
CA PHE A 22 4.07 -19.92 -54.65
C PHE A 22 3.03 -20.32 -55.69
N GLU A 23 2.27 -21.36 -55.39
CA GLU A 23 1.23 -21.86 -56.29
C GLU A 23 0.02 -20.95 -56.25
N LEU A 24 -0.31 -20.39 -55.09
CA LEU A 24 -1.36 -19.39 -54.95
C LEU A 24 -1.03 -18.13 -55.75
N ASP A 25 0.21 -17.65 -55.70
CA ASP A 25 0.68 -16.51 -56.51
C ASP A 25 0.60 -16.78 -58.02
N ALA A 26 0.71 -18.05 -58.43
CA ALA A 26 0.52 -18.49 -59.82
C ALA A 26 -0.96 -18.69 -60.20
N GLY A 27 -1.91 -18.41 -59.28
CA GLY A 27 -3.34 -18.57 -59.49
C GLY A 27 -3.88 -19.99 -59.25
N ASN A 28 -3.09 -20.87 -58.62
CA ASN A 28 -3.44 -22.26 -58.38
C ASN A 28 -3.73 -22.53 -56.89
N TRP A 29 -4.80 -23.26 -56.59
CA TRP A 29 -5.01 -23.78 -55.24
C TRP A 29 -4.29 -25.10 -55.07
N LYS A 30 -3.21 -25.08 -54.30
CA LYS A 30 -2.47 -26.28 -53.90
C LYS A 30 -2.30 -26.26 -52.39
N PHE A 31 -2.64 -27.36 -51.73
CA PHE A 31 -2.40 -27.47 -50.29
C PHE A 31 -0.90 -27.59 -50.01
N SER A 32 -0.43 -26.88 -48.99
CA SER A 32 0.98 -26.87 -48.56
C SER A 32 1.43 -28.22 -48.01
N SER A 33 0.51 -29.04 -47.51
CA SER A 33 0.78 -30.38 -46.98
C SER A 33 -0.48 -31.24 -46.92
N PHE A 34 -0.31 -32.54 -46.67
CA PHE A 34 -1.44 -33.44 -46.42
C PHE A 34 -2.24 -33.05 -45.16
N PRO A 35 -1.62 -32.75 -43.99
CA PRO A 35 -2.36 -32.22 -42.83
C PRO A 35 -3.17 -30.94 -43.12
N ALA A 36 -2.60 -29.98 -43.87
CA ALA A 36 -3.32 -28.79 -44.30
C ALA A 36 -4.57 -29.15 -45.13
N SER A 37 -4.44 -30.12 -46.04
CA SER A 37 -5.58 -30.59 -46.83
C SER A 37 -6.66 -31.26 -45.98
N LEU A 38 -6.29 -31.98 -44.91
CA LEU A 38 -7.25 -32.58 -43.98
C LEU A 38 -8.00 -31.50 -43.18
N ALA A 39 -7.28 -30.52 -42.63
CA ALA A 39 -7.87 -29.41 -41.89
C ALA A 39 -8.84 -28.60 -42.77
N ALA A 40 -8.44 -28.27 -44.00
CA ALA A 40 -9.28 -27.58 -44.98
C ALA A 40 -10.57 -28.36 -45.32
N ARG A 41 -10.47 -29.68 -45.49
CA ARG A 41 -11.63 -30.54 -45.77
C ARG A 41 -12.57 -30.64 -44.58
N SER A 42 -12.04 -30.80 -43.37
CA SER A 42 -12.84 -30.75 -42.14
C SER A 42 -13.55 -29.39 -42.01
N TRP A 43 -12.85 -28.31 -42.33
CA TRP A 43 -13.42 -26.97 -42.33
C TRP A 43 -14.62 -26.83 -43.26
N LEU A 44 -14.44 -27.23 -44.52
CA LEU A 44 -15.50 -27.19 -45.52
C LEU A 44 -16.64 -28.16 -45.21
N ALA A 45 -16.36 -29.32 -44.63
CA ALA A 45 -17.38 -30.30 -44.27
C ALA A 45 -18.36 -29.72 -43.24
N VAL A 46 -17.87 -29.00 -42.23
CA VAL A 46 -18.73 -28.31 -41.26
C VAL A 46 -19.52 -27.19 -41.92
N MET A 47 -18.87 -26.37 -42.77
CA MET A 47 -19.54 -25.24 -43.45
C MET A 47 -20.58 -25.68 -44.49
N ALA A 48 -20.46 -26.88 -45.05
CA ALA A 48 -21.39 -27.43 -46.03
C ALA A 48 -22.59 -28.14 -45.36
N ASP A 49 -22.47 -28.51 -44.09
CA ASP A 49 -23.55 -29.13 -43.31
C ASP A 49 -24.43 -28.03 -42.68
N SER A 50 -25.73 -28.05 -42.98
CA SER A 50 -26.69 -27.08 -42.45
C SER A 50 -26.90 -27.19 -40.94
N GLN A 51 -26.49 -28.29 -40.32
CA GLN A 51 -26.46 -28.49 -38.87
C GLN A 51 -25.03 -28.55 -38.30
N GLY A 52 -24.02 -28.44 -39.16
CA GLY A 52 -22.62 -28.54 -38.78
C GLY A 52 -22.21 -27.39 -37.88
N VAL A 53 -21.64 -27.71 -36.71
CA VAL A 53 -21.08 -26.72 -35.79
C VAL A 53 -19.77 -27.22 -35.21
N TRP A 54 -18.81 -26.31 -35.00
CA TRP A 54 -17.58 -26.62 -34.27
C TRP A 54 -17.82 -26.78 -32.78
N TYR A 55 -18.70 -25.94 -32.25
CA TYR A 55 -19.09 -25.91 -30.85
C TYR A 55 -20.61 -25.87 -30.78
N PRO A 56 -21.23 -26.64 -29.87
CA PRO A 56 -22.68 -26.64 -29.73
C PRO A 56 -23.19 -25.25 -29.32
N SER A 57 -24.46 -24.98 -29.65
CA SER A 57 -25.12 -23.75 -29.20
C SER A 57 -25.05 -23.61 -27.68
N GLY A 58 -24.74 -22.42 -27.19
CA GLY A 58 -24.55 -22.19 -25.76
C GLY A 58 -23.11 -22.39 -25.26
N TRP A 59 -22.23 -23.04 -26.03
CA TRP A 59 -20.89 -23.40 -25.55
C TRP A 59 -20.10 -22.18 -25.07
N TRP A 60 -20.12 -21.07 -25.82
CA TRP A 60 -19.43 -19.82 -25.47
C TRP A 60 -20.09 -19.05 -24.31
N GLN A 61 -21.33 -19.37 -23.94
CA GLN A 61 -22.04 -18.80 -22.80
C GLN A 61 -21.90 -19.68 -21.54
N ASP A 62 -21.51 -20.94 -21.71
CA ASP A 62 -21.40 -21.90 -20.62
C ASP A 62 -20.14 -21.64 -19.78
N LYS A 63 -20.37 -21.31 -18.51
CA LYS A 63 -19.30 -21.03 -17.54
C LYS A 63 -18.48 -22.26 -17.17
N SER A 64 -18.98 -23.47 -17.42
CA SER A 64 -18.23 -24.70 -17.17
C SER A 64 -17.03 -24.86 -18.10
N ASN A 65 -17.06 -24.23 -19.28
CA ASN A 65 -16.03 -24.34 -20.31
C ASN A 65 -15.04 -23.15 -20.31
N ILE A 66 -15.04 -22.31 -19.27
CA ILE A 66 -14.25 -21.05 -19.26
C ILE A 66 -12.76 -21.26 -19.54
N GLU A 67 -12.14 -22.29 -18.97
CA GLU A 67 -10.70 -22.50 -19.15
C GLU A 67 -10.37 -23.06 -20.55
N GLU A 68 -11.25 -23.86 -21.15
CA GLU A 68 -11.10 -24.32 -22.54
C GLU A 68 -11.30 -23.16 -23.53
N GLN A 69 -12.36 -22.37 -23.35
CA GLN A 69 -12.61 -21.15 -24.13
C GLN A 69 -11.41 -20.21 -24.06
N ARG A 70 -10.90 -19.98 -22.84
CA ARG A 70 -9.74 -19.12 -22.60
C ARG A 70 -8.48 -19.65 -23.29
N LYS A 71 -8.21 -20.95 -23.19
CA LYS A 71 -7.05 -21.57 -23.85
C LYS A 71 -7.15 -21.39 -25.36
N LEU A 72 -8.30 -21.68 -25.95
CA LEU A 72 -8.49 -21.54 -27.40
C LEU A 72 -8.28 -20.10 -27.87
N LEU A 73 -8.87 -19.12 -27.18
CA LEU A 73 -8.69 -17.71 -27.51
C LEU A 73 -7.24 -17.25 -27.35
N ARG A 74 -6.54 -17.75 -26.32
CA ARG A 74 -5.12 -17.48 -26.12
C ARG A 74 -4.30 -18.02 -27.27
N ASP A 75 -4.41 -19.31 -27.56
CA ASP A 75 -3.61 -19.98 -28.59
C ASP A 75 -3.83 -19.30 -29.96
N MET A 76 -5.07 -18.90 -30.28
CA MET A 76 -5.38 -18.15 -31.50
C MET A 76 -4.74 -16.77 -31.55
N GLU A 77 -4.81 -16.00 -30.46
CA GLU A 77 -4.26 -14.65 -30.42
C GLU A 77 -2.73 -14.65 -30.34
N GLU A 78 -2.11 -15.61 -29.67
CA GLU A 78 -0.65 -15.81 -29.70
C GLU A 78 -0.19 -16.01 -31.15
N LEU A 79 -0.82 -16.92 -31.89
CA LEU A 79 -0.51 -17.14 -33.30
C LEU A 79 -0.72 -15.88 -34.15
N ARG A 80 -1.79 -15.11 -33.92
CA ARG A 80 -2.05 -13.86 -34.64
C ARG A 80 -0.95 -12.82 -34.38
N LEU A 81 -0.50 -12.69 -33.14
CA LEU A 81 0.53 -11.73 -32.74
C LEU A 81 1.92 -12.14 -33.21
N GLU A 82 2.26 -13.44 -33.18
CA GLU A 82 3.54 -13.95 -33.66
C GLU A 82 3.70 -13.82 -35.18
N ASN A 83 2.60 -13.97 -35.93
CA ASN A 83 2.62 -13.97 -37.39
C ASN A 83 2.18 -12.64 -38.01
N THR A 84 1.97 -11.59 -37.20
CA THR A 84 1.70 -10.26 -37.75
C THR A 84 2.98 -9.64 -38.30
N SER A 85 2.87 -9.01 -39.48
CA SER A 85 3.95 -8.15 -40.02
C SER A 85 3.83 -6.71 -39.52
N CYS A 86 2.75 -6.38 -38.80
CA CYS A 86 2.56 -5.05 -38.22
C CYS A 86 3.37 -4.91 -36.93
N PRO A 87 4.27 -3.92 -36.80
CA PRO A 87 5.00 -3.65 -35.57
C PRO A 87 4.09 -3.38 -34.37
N GLU A 88 2.90 -2.82 -34.64
CA GLU A 88 1.85 -2.56 -33.65
C GLU A 88 0.56 -3.26 -34.11
N PRO A 89 0.37 -4.55 -33.76
CA PRO A 89 -0.83 -5.27 -34.15
C PRO A 89 -2.08 -4.58 -33.61
N PRO A 90 -3.19 -4.54 -34.38
CA PRO A 90 -4.42 -3.96 -33.89
C PRO A 90 -4.95 -4.74 -32.68
N GLU A 91 -5.44 -3.99 -31.71
CA GLU A 91 -6.14 -4.47 -30.54
C GLU A 91 -7.52 -5.04 -30.90
N VAL A 92 -7.90 -6.11 -30.22
CA VAL A 92 -9.20 -6.78 -30.41
C VAL A 92 -10.20 -6.31 -29.36
N ARG A 93 -9.70 -5.83 -28.22
CA ARG A 93 -10.52 -5.49 -27.06
C ARG A 93 -10.01 -4.22 -26.38
N MET A 94 -10.95 -3.36 -26.00
CA MET A 94 -10.68 -2.19 -25.16
C MET A 94 -11.19 -2.37 -23.74
N VAL A 95 -10.42 -1.87 -22.79
CA VAL A 95 -10.79 -1.80 -21.38
C VAL A 95 -10.37 -0.46 -20.80
N TYR A 96 -11.32 0.22 -20.17
CA TYR A 96 -11.05 1.41 -19.35
C TYR A 96 -11.01 0.99 -17.88
N VAL A 97 -10.03 1.47 -17.13
CA VAL A 97 -9.80 1.10 -15.71
C VAL A 97 -9.59 2.37 -14.89
N ALA A 98 -10.24 2.42 -13.72
CA ALA A 98 -9.97 3.43 -12.71
C ALA A 98 -9.23 2.81 -11.54
N TRP A 99 -8.13 3.42 -11.09
CA TRP A 99 -7.41 3.03 -9.87
C TRP A 99 -7.37 4.18 -8.87
N ALA A 100 -7.65 3.89 -7.61
CA ALA A 100 -7.51 4.82 -6.50
C ALA A 100 -6.09 4.78 -5.94
N LEU A 101 -5.52 5.96 -5.74
CA LEU A 101 -4.29 6.17 -4.99
C LEU A 101 -4.67 6.58 -3.55
N ILE A 102 -4.65 5.61 -2.65
CA ILE A 102 -4.85 5.83 -1.22
C ILE A 102 -3.51 5.65 -0.49
N LYS A 103 -2.88 6.77 -0.09
CA LYS A 103 -1.55 6.80 0.54
C LYS A 103 -1.63 7.20 2.02
N LEU A 104 -1.16 6.35 2.93
CA LEU A 104 -1.02 6.65 4.36
C LEU A 104 0.37 6.22 4.85
N GLU A 105 1.06 7.04 5.65
CA GLU A 105 2.35 6.70 6.28
C GLU A 105 3.42 6.17 5.29
N GLY A 106 3.48 6.73 4.08
CA GLY A 106 4.41 6.26 3.05
C GLY A 106 4.09 4.87 2.48
N ARG A 107 2.82 4.44 2.59
CA ARG A 107 2.31 3.19 2.04
C ARG A 107 1.09 3.43 1.17
N LEU A 108 0.91 2.61 0.14
CA LEU A 108 -0.26 2.59 -0.73
C LEU A 108 -1.16 1.39 -0.42
N LEU A 109 -2.47 1.62 -0.51
CA LEU A 109 -3.48 0.58 -0.32
C LEU A 109 -3.68 -0.25 -1.60
N PHE A 110 -3.66 -1.56 -1.43
CA PHE A 110 -3.95 -2.55 -2.46
C PHE A 110 -5.08 -3.48 -2.00
N CYS A 111 -5.77 -4.07 -2.97
CA CYS A 111 -6.76 -5.12 -2.79
C CYS A 111 -6.22 -6.44 -3.35
N GLU A 112 -6.46 -7.54 -2.63
CA GLU A 112 -6.26 -8.88 -3.19
C GLU A 112 -7.22 -9.13 -4.35
N ARG A 113 -6.71 -9.76 -5.42
CA ARG A 113 -7.51 -10.16 -6.56
C ARG A 113 -8.23 -11.47 -6.29
N GLU A 114 -9.48 -11.56 -6.74
CA GLU A 114 -10.28 -12.80 -6.67
C GLU A 114 -9.58 -14.00 -7.35
N ASP A 115 -8.81 -13.75 -8.41
CA ASP A 115 -8.15 -14.79 -9.21
C ASP A 115 -6.67 -15.03 -8.87
N GLN A 116 -6.22 -14.59 -7.68
CA GLN A 116 -4.83 -14.67 -7.23
C GLN A 116 -4.23 -16.08 -7.19
N GLN A 117 -5.07 -17.13 -7.08
CA GLN A 117 -4.61 -18.52 -7.04
C GLN A 117 -4.12 -19.04 -8.41
N ARG A 118 -4.33 -18.28 -9.50
CA ARG A 118 -3.89 -18.66 -10.83
C ARG A 118 -2.39 -18.37 -11.02
N GLN A 119 -1.65 -19.36 -11.50
CA GLN A 119 -0.23 -19.20 -11.83
C GLN A 119 -0.02 -18.04 -12.81
N GLY A 120 1.00 -17.21 -12.54
CA GLY A 120 1.36 -16.09 -13.40
C GLY A 120 0.52 -14.82 -13.19
N VAL A 121 -0.61 -14.89 -12.48
CA VAL A 121 -1.42 -13.71 -12.14
C VAL A 121 -0.84 -12.99 -10.92
N PRO A 122 -0.79 -11.65 -10.89
CA PRO A 122 -0.48 -10.90 -9.68
C PRO A 122 -1.54 -11.13 -8.59
N HIS A 123 -1.11 -11.06 -7.34
CA HIS A 123 -1.99 -11.30 -6.19
C HIS A 123 -2.77 -10.03 -5.82
N HIS A 124 -2.14 -8.87 -6.01
CA HIS A 124 -2.67 -7.57 -5.58
C HIS A 124 -2.84 -6.62 -6.75
N VAL A 125 -3.79 -5.70 -6.63
CA VAL A 125 -3.98 -4.56 -7.53
C VAL A 125 -4.38 -3.33 -6.71
N LEU A 126 -4.15 -2.13 -7.23
CA LEU A 126 -4.70 -0.91 -6.63
C LEU A 126 -6.23 -1.02 -6.57
N ALA A 127 -6.83 -0.49 -5.50
CA ALA A 127 -8.28 -0.45 -5.36
C ALA A 127 -8.92 0.24 -6.58
N GLY A 128 -9.99 -0.34 -7.12
CA GLY A 128 -10.60 0.15 -8.34
C GLY A 128 -10.83 -0.97 -9.36
N GLY A 129 -11.38 -0.61 -10.51
CA GLY A 129 -11.88 -1.62 -11.43
C GLY A 129 -12.24 -1.09 -12.81
N ARG A 130 -12.93 -1.95 -13.55
CA ARG A 130 -13.17 -1.76 -14.99
C ARG A 130 -14.46 -0.99 -15.20
N LEU A 131 -14.46 -0.10 -16.19
CA LEU A 131 -15.66 0.54 -16.67
C LEU A 131 -16.66 -0.51 -17.15
N ASN A 132 -17.83 -0.56 -16.51
CA ASN A 132 -18.95 -1.36 -16.99
C ASN A 132 -19.92 -0.48 -17.81
N LEU A 133 -20.90 -1.13 -18.44
CA LEU A 133 -21.85 -0.42 -19.29
C LEU A 133 -22.79 0.49 -18.48
N ASP A 134 -23.10 0.11 -17.25
CA ASP A 134 -24.03 0.86 -16.39
C ASP A 134 -23.39 2.17 -15.92
N ASP A 135 -22.10 2.17 -15.58
CA ASP A 135 -21.32 3.36 -15.24
C ASP A 135 -21.38 4.41 -16.37
N LEU A 136 -21.18 3.95 -17.61
CA LEU A 136 -21.22 4.78 -18.82
C LEU A 136 -22.62 5.35 -19.07
N ARG A 137 -23.65 4.50 -18.96
CA ARG A 137 -25.05 4.89 -19.19
C ARG A 137 -25.61 5.78 -18.08
N GLN A 138 -25.10 5.69 -16.86
CA GLN A 138 -25.45 6.65 -15.80
C GLN A 138 -24.84 8.03 -16.06
N MET A 139 -23.67 8.09 -16.70
CA MET A 139 -23.02 9.34 -17.08
C MET A 139 -23.71 9.99 -18.28
N SER A 140 -24.12 9.18 -19.25
CA SER A 140 -24.79 9.60 -20.49
C SER A 140 -26.04 8.75 -20.77
N PRO A 141 -27.15 8.99 -20.05
CA PRO A 141 -28.39 8.22 -20.20
C PRO A 141 -29.07 8.39 -21.56
N GLU A 142 -28.70 9.42 -22.31
CA GLU A 142 -29.19 9.72 -23.67
C GLU A 142 -28.69 8.73 -24.74
N LEU A 143 -27.58 8.02 -24.48
CA LEU A 143 -27.02 7.09 -25.46
C LEU A 143 -27.84 5.80 -25.58
N SER A 144 -28.02 5.33 -26.82
CA SER A 144 -28.54 3.99 -27.08
C SER A 144 -27.56 2.91 -26.60
N LEU A 145 -28.04 1.67 -26.51
CA LEU A 145 -27.20 0.52 -26.16
C LEU A 145 -26.04 0.33 -27.16
N ALA A 146 -26.30 0.50 -28.45
CA ALA A 146 -25.29 0.34 -29.49
C ALA A 146 -24.19 1.41 -29.39
N GLU A 147 -24.58 2.67 -29.24
CA GLU A 147 -23.63 3.79 -29.06
C GLU A 147 -22.82 3.62 -27.77
N SER A 148 -23.46 3.17 -26.68
CA SER A 148 -22.75 2.90 -25.42
C SER A 148 -21.70 1.79 -25.57
N LEU A 149 -22.01 0.73 -26.31
CA LEU A 149 -21.05 -0.35 -26.59
C LEU A 149 -19.91 0.12 -27.49
N GLU A 150 -20.21 0.95 -28.48
CA GLU A 150 -19.21 1.57 -29.35
C GLU A 150 -18.26 2.45 -28.54
N GLN A 151 -18.78 3.36 -27.70
CA GLN A 151 -17.96 4.22 -26.85
C GLN A 151 -17.08 3.41 -25.89
N ARG A 152 -17.60 2.32 -25.30
CA ARG A 152 -16.82 1.44 -24.43
C ARG A 152 -15.73 0.65 -25.16
N GLN A 153 -15.86 0.46 -26.48
CA GLN A 153 -14.91 -0.28 -27.31
C GLN A 153 -14.09 0.60 -28.25
N ALA A 154 -14.32 1.92 -28.25
CA ALA A 154 -13.53 2.87 -29.00
C ALA A 154 -12.19 3.13 -28.30
N PRO A 155 -11.08 3.33 -29.03
CA PRO A 155 -9.85 3.84 -28.46
C PRO A 155 -10.01 5.31 -28.05
N ASN A 156 -9.39 5.73 -26.94
CA ASN A 156 -9.36 7.12 -26.49
C ASN A 156 -10.76 7.80 -26.41
N SER A 157 -11.79 7.07 -25.99
CA SER A 157 -13.12 7.65 -25.78
C SER A 157 -13.08 8.58 -24.57
N GLU A 158 -13.20 9.88 -24.83
CA GLU A 158 -13.26 10.88 -23.75
C GLU A 158 -14.48 10.65 -22.84
N LEU A 159 -15.60 10.17 -23.39
CA LEU A 159 -16.76 9.81 -22.56
C LEU A 159 -16.44 8.64 -21.63
N ALA A 160 -15.73 7.61 -22.11
CA ALA A 160 -15.31 6.49 -21.28
C ALA A 160 -14.37 6.95 -20.15
N HIS A 161 -13.41 7.84 -20.43
CA HIS A 161 -12.56 8.43 -19.40
C HIS A 161 -13.35 9.26 -18.38
N LEU A 162 -14.31 10.08 -18.83
CA LEU A 162 -15.17 10.84 -17.92
C LEU A 162 -16.01 9.91 -17.02
N ALA A 163 -16.46 8.79 -17.56
CA ALA A 163 -17.21 7.78 -16.81
C ALA A 163 -16.34 7.02 -15.79
N LEU A 164 -15.00 7.01 -15.92
CA LEU A 164 -14.12 6.34 -14.95
C LEU A 164 -14.22 6.89 -13.54
N ARG A 165 -14.60 8.16 -13.37
CA ARG A 165 -14.89 8.70 -12.03
C ARG A 165 -16.10 8.01 -11.40
N LYS A 166 -17.13 7.67 -12.18
CA LYS A 166 -18.30 6.91 -11.71
C LYS A 166 -17.93 5.47 -11.40
N THR A 167 -17.13 4.84 -12.27
CA THR A 167 -16.54 3.52 -12.00
C THR A 167 -15.82 3.51 -10.67
N LEU A 168 -14.94 4.48 -10.41
CA LEU A 168 -14.18 4.52 -9.15
C LEU A 168 -15.08 4.63 -7.92
N LEU A 169 -16.16 5.44 -7.98
CA LEU A 169 -17.11 5.55 -6.88
C LEU A 169 -17.76 4.20 -6.52
N ARG A 170 -18.12 3.42 -7.54
CA ARG A 170 -18.70 2.08 -7.37
C ARG A 170 -17.68 1.12 -6.80
N GLU A 171 -16.48 1.05 -7.38
CA GLU A 171 -15.42 0.12 -6.97
C GLU A 171 -14.92 0.42 -5.55
N LEU A 172 -14.74 1.69 -5.16
CA LEU A 172 -14.36 2.05 -3.79
C LEU A 172 -15.41 1.62 -2.75
N LYS A 173 -16.69 1.60 -3.12
CA LYS A 173 -17.76 1.09 -2.27
C LYS A 173 -17.77 -0.44 -2.22
N GLU A 174 -17.56 -1.11 -3.36
CA GLU A 174 -17.64 -2.56 -3.49
C GLU A 174 -16.41 -3.27 -2.90
N GLU A 175 -15.21 -2.75 -3.14
CA GLU A 175 -13.94 -3.38 -2.75
C GLU A 175 -13.41 -2.89 -1.39
N VAL A 176 -13.58 -1.60 -1.08
CA VAL A 176 -13.00 -0.97 0.13
C VAL A 176 -14.07 -0.61 1.17
N GLY A 177 -15.34 -0.54 0.75
CA GLY A 177 -16.47 -0.18 1.59
C GLY A 177 -16.73 1.32 1.75
N LEU A 178 -15.91 2.18 1.12
CA LEU A 178 -15.98 3.64 1.27
C LEU A 178 -17.29 4.22 0.74
N LEU A 179 -17.91 5.11 1.52
CA LEU A 179 -19.11 5.83 1.14
C LEU A 179 -18.76 7.19 0.51
N GLN A 180 -19.60 7.67 -0.39
CA GLN A 180 -19.32 8.86 -1.19
C GLN A 180 -19.07 10.14 -0.37
N ASN A 181 -19.61 10.25 0.84
CA ASN A 181 -19.40 11.39 1.74
C ASN A 181 -18.16 11.25 2.64
N GLU A 182 -17.37 10.19 2.47
CA GLU A 182 -16.20 9.88 3.29
C GLU A 182 -14.88 10.24 2.61
N TYR A 183 -14.94 10.63 1.33
CA TYR A 183 -13.78 10.97 0.54
C TYR A 183 -14.11 11.93 -0.60
N GLU A 184 -13.07 12.54 -1.15
CA GLU A 184 -13.07 13.35 -2.35
C GLU A 184 -12.09 12.74 -3.35
N ILE A 185 -12.54 12.61 -4.61
CA ILE A 185 -11.69 12.18 -5.72
C ILE A 185 -11.07 13.43 -6.33
N GLY A 186 -9.75 13.51 -6.30
CA GLY A 186 -8.95 14.57 -6.92
C GLY A 186 -8.83 14.42 -8.43
N ASP A 187 -7.82 15.08 -9.00
CA ASP A 187 -7.53 15.00 -10.43
C ASP A 187 -7.03 13.60 -10.81
N SER A 188 -7.25 13.24 -12.07
CA SER A 188 -6.76 11.97 -12.61
C SER A 188 -5.44 12.13 -13.36
N GLN A 189 -4.56 11.15 -13.20
CA GLN A 189 -3.40 10.96 -14.06
C GLN A 189 -3.72 9.82 -15.03
N ARG A 190 -3.89 10.16 -16.32
CA ARG A 190 -4.03 9.19 -17.40
C ARG A 190 -2.67 8.57 -17.72
N LEU A 191 -2.58 7.24 -17.63
CA LEU A 191 -1.39 6.49 -18.05
C LEU A 191 -1.30 6.39 -19.57
N LYS A 192 -0.13 5.96 -20.07
CA LYS A 192 0.00 5.62 -21.49
C LYS A 192 -0.77 4.32 -21.74
N PRO A 193 -1.38 4.12 -22.93
CA PRO A 193 -2.09 2.89 -23.23
C PRO A 193 -1.23 1.65 -22.97
N PHE A 194 -1.77 0.71 -22.21
CA PHE A 194 -1.09 -0.54 -21.86
C PHE A 194 -1.67 -1.69 -22.66
N PHE A 195 -0.80 -2.46 -23.31
CA PHE A 195 -1.21 -3.57 -24.18
C PHE A 195 -0.76 -4.88 -23.58
N LYS A 196 -1.65 -5.86 -23.53
CA LYS A 196 -1.35 -7.20 -23.05
C LYS A 196 -2.32 -8.22 -23.62
N LEU A 197 -1.80 -9.41 -23.93
CA LEU A 197 -2.62 -10.58 -24.18
C LEU A 197 -3.17 -11.08 -22.84
N GLU A 198 -4.34 -10.58 -22.46
CA GLU A 198 -4.97 -10.88 -21.17
C GLU A 198 -6.50 -10.76 -21.25
N GLY A 199 -7.17 -11.28 -20.22
CA GLY A 199 -8.61 -11.21 -20.08
C GLY A 199 -9.07 -12.12 -18.93
N ALA A 200 -10.09 -11.67 -18.19
CA ALA A 200 -10.70 -12.46 -17.14
C ALA A 200 -11.66 -13.50 -17.73
N GLY A 201 -11.57 -14.74 -17.26
CA GLY A 201 -12.36 -15.86 -17.77
C GLY A 201 -12.14 -16.05 -19.27
N ALA A 202 -13.22 -16.17 -20.02
CA ALA A 202 -13.24 -16.39 -21.46
C ALA A 202 -13.10 -15.11 -22.32
N ASN A 203 -12.66 -13.98 -21.74
CA ASN A 203 -12.51 -12.71 -22.46
C ASN A 203 -11.06 -12.44 -22.89
N HIS A 204 -10.30 -13.49 -23.23
CA HIS A 204 -8.87 -13.40 -23.47
C HIS A 204 -8.57 -12.94 -24.90
N ALA A 205 -7.91 -11.79 -25.06
CA ALA A 205 -7.53 -11.27 -26.36
C ALA A 205 -6.38 -10.26 -26.24
N TYR A 206 -5.75 -9.88 -27.35
CA TYR A 206 -4.83 -8.74 -27.34
C TYR A 206 -5.62 -7.47 -26.98
N THR A 207 -5.45 -7.04 -25.73
CA THR A 207 -6.28 -6.03 -25.09
C THR A 207 -5.48 -4.76 -24.88
N ARG A 208 -6.10 -3.63 -25.21
CA ARG A 208 -5.65 -2.30 -24.83
C ARG A 208 -6.36 -1.85 -23.56
N TYR A 209 -5.57 -1.41 -22.59
CA TYR A 209 -6.00 -0.86 -21.31
C TYR A 209 -5.72 0.64 -21.29
N GLU A 210 -6.78 1.41 -21.10
CA GLU A 210 -6.75 2.83 -20.81
C GLU A 210 -6.96 2.99 -19.30
N ILE A 211 -5.96 3.49 -18.58
CA ILE A 211 -5.95 3.50 -17.11
C ILE A 211 -5.80 4.93 -16.61
N ASP A 212 -6.74 5.34 -15.76
CA ASP A 212 -6.67 6.59 -15.02
C ASP A 212 -6.42 6.31 -13.54
N LEU A 213 -5.39 6.96 -12.98
CA LEU A 213 -5.09 6.96 -11.56
C LEU A 213 -5.75 8.16 -10.91
N PHE A 214 -6.41 7.98 -9.78
CA PHE A 214 -7.13 9.04 -9.08
C PHE A 214 -6.61 9.18 -7.66
N GLU A 215 -6.15 10.36 -7.29
CA GLU A 215 -5.86 10.66 -5.88
C GLU A 215 -7.15 10.70 -5.07
N VAL A 216 -7.16 9.98 -3.94
CA VAL A 216 -8.31 9.98 -3.02
C VAL A 216 -7.92 10.70 -1.75
N LYS A 217 -8.67 11.74 -1.40
CA LYS A 217 -8.58 12.46 -0.13
C LYS A 217 -9.70 11.99 0.78
N LEU A 218 -9.35 11.48 1.95
CA LEU A 218 -10.26 10.96 2.96
C LEU A 218 -10.56 12.07 3.96
N ASN A 219 -11.81 12.14 4.41
CA ASN A 219 -12.10 12.75 5.70
C ASN A 219 -11.92 11.72 6.82
N PHE A 220 -12.08 12.14 8.07
CA PHE A 220 -11.87 11.23 9.20
C PHE A 220 -12.80 10.01 9.20
N ASN A 221 -14.03 10.13 8.70
CA ASN A 221 -14.93 8.98 8.60
C ASN A 221 -14.43 7.97 7.55
N GLY A 222 -13.90 8.43 6.42
CA GLY A 222 -13.26 7.56 5.44
C GLY A 222 -12.02 6.87 5.97
N PHE A 223 -11.16 7.62 6.66
CA PHE A 223 -10.00 7.06 7.35
C PHE A 223 -10.40 5.95 8.33
N LYS A 224 -11.35 6.21 9.26
CA LYS A 224 -11.85 5.20 10.20
C LYS A 224 -12.37 3.95 9.50
N ARG A 225 -13.08 4.12 8.39
CA ARG A 225 -13.63 2.98 7.66
C ARG A 225 -12.53 2.10 7.10
N ILE A 226 -11.51 2.68 6.46
CA ILE A 226 -10.37 1.91 5.94
C ILE A 226 -9.66 1.19 7.07
N CYS A 227 -9.39 1.87 8.19
CA CYS A 227 -8.76 1.27 9.36
C CYS A 227 -9.54 0.06 9.90
N ARG A 228 -10.86 0.18 10.05
CA ARG A 228 -11.72 -0.95 10.44
C ARG A 228 -11.74 -2.06 9.39
N SER A 229 -11.82 -1.73 8.11
CA SER A 229 -11.75 -2.71 7.01
C SER A 229 -10.42 -3.45 6.98
N GLU A 230 -9.30 -2.80 7.31
CA GLU A 230 -7.98 -3.43 7.45
C GLU A 230 -7.98 -4.47 8.58
N VAL A 231 -8.54 -4.12 9.75
CA VAL A 231 -8.65 -5.05 10.89
C VAL A 231 -9.49 -6.26 10.52
N LEU A 232 -10.66 -6.06 9.92
CA LEU A 232 -11.55 -7.15 9.47
C LEU A 232 -10.93 -8.02 8.38
N SER A 233 -10.11 -7.45 7.51
CA SER A 233 -9.38 -8.20 6.47
C SER A 233 -8.38 -9.19 7.07
N ARG A 234 -7.79 -8.89 8.24
CA ARG A 234 -6.86 -9.78 8.94
C ARG A 234 -7.55 -10.93 9.64
N SER A 235 -8.76 -10.72 10.16
CA SER A 235 -9.56 -11.76 10.81
C SER A 235 -10.35 -12.64 9.83
N ASN A 236 -10.24 -12.42 8.50
CA ASN A 236 -11.09 -13.04 7.47
C ASN A 236 -12.60 -12.77 7.67
N GLU A 237 -12.95 -11.70 8.39
CA GLU A 237 -14.34 -11.30 8.67
C GLU A 237 -14.78 -10.11 7.80
N SER A 238 -13.94 -9.71 6.83
CA SER A 238 -14.28 -8.63 5.91
C SER A 238 -15.57 -8.96 5.14
N PRO A 239 -16.57 -8.06 5.14
CA PRO A 239 -17.76 -8.23 4.31
C PRO A 239 -17.48 -7.92 2.83
N PHE A 240 -16.27 -7.46 2.50
CA PHE A 240 -15.85 -7.08 1.15
C PHE A 240 -14.95 -8.18 0.53
N PRO A 241 -15.08 -8.44 -0.78
CA PRO A 241 -14.45 -9.60 -1.43
C PRO A 241 -12.91 -9.53 -1.46
N GLY A 242 -12.32 -8.34 -1.45
CA GLY A 242 -10.86 -8.13 -1.46
C GLY A 242 -10.30 -7.91 -0.06
N LYS A 243 -9.22 -8.61 0.29
CA LYS A 243 -8.43 -8.26 1.48
C LYS A 243 -7.60 -7.02 1.20
N LEU A 244 -7.58 -6.11 2.16
CA LEU A 244 -6.76 -4.90 2.09
C LEU A 244 -5.32 -5.17 2.53
N SER A 245 -4.36 -4.68 1.73
CA SER A 245 -2.91 -4.79 2.01
C SER A 245 -2.19 -3.47 1.77
N TRP A 246 -1.21 -3.15 2.62
CA TRP A 246 -0.48 -1.89 2.56
C TRP A 246 0.96 -2.08 2.13
N PHE A 247 1.29 -1.57 0.95
CA PHE A 247 2.61 -1.69 0.34
C PHE A 247 3.42 -0.43 0.63
N THR A 248 4.65 -0.57 1.12
CA THR A 248 5.61 0.53 1.13
C THR A 248 5.92 1.01 -0.29
N LEU A 249 6.37 2.25 -0.45
CA LEU A 249 6.67 2.77 -1.79
C LEU A 249 7.70 1.90 -2.54
N ARG A 250 8.70 1.37 -1.82
CA ARG A 250 9.70 0.45 -2.37
C ARG A 250 9.05 -0.84 -2.87
N GLU A 251 8.18 -1.46 -2.07
CA GLU A 251 7.44 -2.68 -2.45
C GLU A 251 6.56 -2.46 -3.70
N VAL A 252 5.98 -1.28 -3.85
CA VAL A 252 5.24 -0.90 -5.06
C VAL A 252 6.16 -0.87 -6.28
N VAL A 253 7.32 -0.23 -6.17
CA VAL A 253 8.30 -0.13 -7.27
C VAL A 253 8.87 -1.50 -7.67
N GLU A 254 9.08 -2.37 -6.67
CA GLU A 254 9.55 -3.74 -6.84
C GLU A 254 8.44 -4.70 -7.33
N SER A 255 7.19 -4.25 -7.40
CA SER A 255 6.00 -5.08 -7.66
C SER A 255 5.84 -6.26 -6.69
N GLN A 256 6.41 -6.19 -5.49
CA GLN A 256 6.51 -7.31 -4.55
C GLN A 256 6.21 -6.88 -3.11
N HIS A 257 5.43 -7.69 -2.41
CA HIS A 257 5.18 -7.56 -0.98
C HIS A 257 5.30 -8.94 -0.33
N GLY A 258 6.41 -9.13 0.40
CA GLY A 258 6.83 -10.47 0.81
C GLY A 258 6.97 -11.40 -0.40
N GLY A 259 6.26 -12.53 -0.38
CA GLY A 259 6.24 -13.49 -1.51
C GLY A 259 5.17 -13.22 -2.57
N GLN A 260 4.38 -12.16 -2.42
CA GLN A 260 3.24 -11.85 -3.30
C GLN A 260 3.58 -10.75 -4.30
N ARG A 261 2.91 -10.77 -5.46
CA ARG A 261 3.14 -9.81 -6.56
C ARG A 261 1.99 -8.81 -6.69
N ALA A 262 2.29 -7.54 -6.93
CA ALA A 262 1.31 -6.52 -7.26
C ALA A 262 1.29 -6.23 -8.76
N PHE A 263 0.10 -5.98 -9.32
CA PHE A 263 -0.04 -5.55 -10.70
C PHE A 263 0.19 -4.04 -10.81
N ILE A 264 1.41 -3.66 -11.16
CA ILE A 264 1.79 -2.26 -11.42
C ILE A 264 2.53 -2.09 -12.76
N ASP A 265 2.56 -3.14 -13.59
CA ASP A 265 3.24 -3.18 -14.90
C ASP A 265 2.81 -2.03 -15.82
N ALA A 266 1.53 -1.66 -15.81
CA ALA A 266 1.03 -0.54 -16.61
C ALA A 266 1.64 0.81 -16.19
N TRP A 267 1.82 1.01 -14.89
CA TRP A 267 2.41 2.22 -14.34
C TRP A 267 3.92 2.26 -14.57
N LEU A 268 4.62 1.12 -14.39
CA LEU A 268 6.02 1.00 -14.78
C LEU A 268 6.21 1.26 -16.27
N LYS A 269 5.41 0.63 -17.14
CA LYS A 269 5.50 0.81 -18.60
C LYS A 269 5.26 2.27 -19.01
N HIS A 270 4.38 3.00 -18.32
CA HIS A 270 4.19 4.44 -18.56
C HIS A 270 5.51 5.23 -18.45
N TYR A 271 6.36 4.85 -17.49
CA TYR A 271 7.71 5.38 -17.29
C TYR A 271 8.82 4.54 -17.93
N GLU A 272 8.51 3.70 -18.93
CA GLU A 272 9.48 2.84 -19.64
C GLU A 272 10.26 1.91 -18.69
N PHE A 273 9.60 1.44 -17.63
CA PHE A 273 10.16 0.59 -16.57
C PHE A 273 11.29 1.24 -15.76
N LYS A 274 11.42 2.58 -15.77
CA LYS A 274 12.37 3.32 -14.94
C LYS A 274 11.83 3.45 -13.51
N GLN A 275 12.28 2.56 -12.65
CA GLN A 275 11.85 2.44 -11.26
C GLN A 275 12.11 3.70 -10.44
N GLU A 276 13.20 4.43 -10.70
CA GLU A 276 13.56 5.65 -9.97
C GLU A 276 12.56 6.78 -10.23
N ILE A 277 11.99 6.85 -11.44
CA ILE A 277 10.97 7.84 -11.80
C ILE A 277 9.66 7.50 -11.08
N LEU A 278 9.27 6.22 -11.06
CA LEU A 278 8.09 5.78 -10.32
C LEU A 278 8.25 6.06 -8.82
N GLN A 279 9.40 5.72 -8.22
CA GLN A 279 9.70 5.99 -6.81
C GLN A 279 9.51 7.47 -6.48
N LYS A 280 10.11 8.37 -7.28
CA LYS A 280 9.98 9.82 -7.08
C LYS A 280 8.52 10.29 -7.19
N ASN A 281 7.78 9.79 -8.19
CA ASN A 281 6.38 10.14 -8.35
C ASN A 281 5.52 9.66 -7.16
N LEU A 282 5.79 8.45 -6.64
CA LEU A 282 5.15 7.90 -5.45
C LEU A 282 5.46 8.70 -4.18
N GLU A 283 6.69 9.22 -4.05
CA GLU A 283 7.10 10.09 -2.95
C GLU A 283 6.35 11.43 -2.97
N GLU A 284 6.17 12.01 -4.17
CA GLU A 284 5.47 13.28 -4.40
C GLU A 284 3.94 13.19 -4.22
N LEU A 285 3.35 11.99 -4.30
CA LEU A 285 1.92 11.78 -4.04
C LEU A 285 1.51 12.34 -2.67
N GLN A 286 0.39 13.06 -2.66
CA GLN A 286 -0.19 13.56 -1.42
C GLN A 286 -0.68 12.42 -0.54
N VAL A 287 -0.61 12.61 0.78
CA VAL A 287 -1.24 11.67 1.72
C VAL A 287 -2.75 11.80 1.62
N SER A 288 -3.44 10.66 1.65
CA SER A 288 -4.89 10.59 1.52
C SER A 288 -5.62 11.08 2.75
N TYR A 289 -4.99 11.01 3.92
CA TYR A 289 -5.54 11.60 5.14
C TYR A 289 -4.43 12.36 5.85
N GLN A 290 -4.72 13.59 6.27
CA GLN A 290 -3.81 14.41 7.04
C GLN A 290 -4.43 14.72 8.39
N ASP A 291 -3.70 14.31 9.42
CA ASP A 291 -4.03 14.51 10.80
C ASP A 291 -3.78 15.96 11.25
N VAL A 292 -4.57 16.43 12.21
CA VAL A 292 -4.37 17.75 12.83
C VAL A 292 -3.31 17.63 13.92
N VAL A 293 -2.25 18.42 13.83
CA VAL A 293 -1.21 18.49 14.87
C VAL A 293 -1.51 19.66 15.81
N HIS A 294 -1.89 19.36 17.04
CA HIS A 294 -2.14 20.37 18.08
C HIS A 294 -0.86 20.80 18.80
N VAL A 295 0.11 19.89 18.96
CA VAL A 295 1.40 20.18 19.59
C VAL A 295 2.51 20.05 18.55
N ASN A 296 3.11 21.19 18.19
CA ASN A 296 4.19 21.26 17.21
C ASN A 296 5.59 21.17 17.83
N GLU A 297 5.71 21.30 19.14
CA GLU A 297 7.00 21.23 19.83
C GLU A 297 7.37 19.79 20.20
N PRO A 298 8.67 19.48 20.32
CA PRO A 298 9.13 18.23 20.89
C PRO A 298 8.67 18.04 22.34
N VAL A 299 8.10 16.88 22.67
CA VAL A 299 7.59 16.51 23.99
C VAL A 299 8.36 15.31 24.53
N ASP A 300 8.75 15.36 25.80
CA ASP A 300 9.30 14.22 26.55
C ASP A 300 8.28 13.75 27.59
N LEU A 301 7.77 12.52 27.42
CA LEU A 301 6.89 11.87 28.37
C LEU A 301 7.71 11.19 29.48
N SER A 302 7.38 11.51 30.73
CA SER A 302 7.98 10.91 31.92
C SER A 302 7.40 9.51 32.19
N ALA A 303 8.23 8.57 32.63
CA ALA A 303 7.75 7.29 33.17
C ALA A 303 7.50 7.34 34.68
N ASP A 304 8.11 8.32 35.35
CA ASP A 304 7.96 8.57 36.78
C ASP A 304 6.91 9.66 37.02
N ILE A 305 5.94 9.37 37.89
CA ILE A 305 4.87 10.30 38.28
C ILE A 305 5.40 11.55 39.00
N HIS A 306 6.59 11.47 39.58
CA HIS A 306 7.24 12.58 40.27
C HIS A 306 8.04 13.49 39.32
N GLU A 307 8.33 13.00 38.12
CA GLU A 307 9.02 13.75 37.09
C GLU A 307 8.01 14.39 36.11
N PRO A 308 8.20 15.68 35.75
CA PRO A 308 7.27 16.37 34.88
C PRO A 308 7.42 15.91 33.42
N ILE A 309 6.32 15.97 32.69
CA ILE A 309 6.34 16.03 31.22
C ILE A 309 7.01 17.36 30.83
N THR A 310 7.84 17.33 29.80
CA THR A 310 8.47 18.56 29.28
C THR A 310 8.18 18.77 27.81
N SER A 311 8.11 20.04 27.40
CA SER A 311 7.88 20.47 26.01
C SER A 311 8.88 21.54 25.63
N GLY A 312 9.35 21.51 24.39
CA GLY A 312 10.20 22.54 23.81
C GLY A 312 11.45 21.98 23.15
N LYS A 313 12.27 22.88 22.58
CA LYS A 313 13.52 22.50 21.92
C LYS A 313 14.54 21.98 22.93
N THR A 314 15.45 21.15 22.44
CA THR A 314 16.51 20.57 23.27
C THR A 314 17.36 21.66 23.94
N GLY A 315 17.47 21.62 25.27
CA GLY A 315 18.17 22.62 26.09
C GLY A 315 17.32 23.82 26.52
N SER A 316 16.08 23.93 26.05
CA SER A 316 15.12 24.96 26.45
C SER A 316 13.76 24.34 26.77
N GLU A 317 13.76 23.11 27.29
CA GLU A 317 12.55 22.39 27.64
C GLU A 317 11.87 23.06 28.85
N THR A 318 10.56 23.22 28.77
CA THR A 318 9.73 23.74 29.86
C THR A 318 8.86 22.64 30.43
N LYS A 319 8.66 22.66 31.75
CA LYS A 319 7.76 21.74 32.44
C LYS A 319 6.32 22.04 32.05
N VAL A 320 5.57 21.00 31.71
CA VAL A 320 4.13 21.08 31.51
C VAL A 320 3.46 20.96 32.88
N ASP A 321 2.65 21.95 33.28
CA ASP A 321 1.99 21.99 34.59
C ASP A 321 0.74 21.09 34.61
N THR A 322 0.96 19.78 34.50
CA THR A 322 -0.09 18.75 34.55
C THR A 322 0.01 17.94 35.84
N ARG A 323 -1.14 17.70 36.48
CA ARG A 323 -1.25 16.78 37.62
C ARG A 323 -1.95 15.51 37.17
N LEU A 324 -1.19 14.60 36.58
CA LEU A 324 -1.68 13.28 36.23
C LEU A 324 -1.63 12.37 37.47
N ASP A 325 -2.57 11.44 37.56
CA ASP A 325 -2.41 10.27 38.43
C ASP A 325 -1.63 9.15 37.70
N GLU A 326 -1.27 8.09 38.42
CA GLU A 326 -0.49 6.98 37.85
C GLU A 326 -1.20 6.30 36.67
N GLU A 327 -2.52 6.19 36.70
CA GLU A 327 -3.30 5.52 35.66
C GLU A 327 -3.34 6.38 34.39
N GLN A 328 -3.58 7.68 34.55
CA GLN A 328 -3.50 8.70 33.51
C GLN A 328 -2.12 8.76 32.85
N LEU A 329 -1.05 8.67 33.64
CA LEU A 329 0.31 8.62 33.11
C LEU A 329 0.52 7.36 32.25
N LYS A 330 0.10 6.19 32.76
CA LYS A 330 0.20 4.92 32.01
C LYS A 330 -0.59 4.94 30.71
N LEU A 331 -1.79 5.52 30.71
CA LEU A 331 -2.59 5.74 29.50
C LEU A 331 -1.85 6.61 28.48
N LEU A 332 -1.28 7.74 28.92
CA LEU A 332 -0.55 8.65 28.04
C LEU A 332 0.72 7.98 27.46
N LEU A 333 1.44 7.21 28.27
CA LEU A 333 2.60 6.44 27.82
C LEU A 333 2.23 5.39 26.78
N ALA A 334 1.13 4.64 26.97
CA ALA A 334 0.69 3.63 26.01
C ALA A 334 0.23 4.26 24.68
N LEU A 335 -0.49 5.39 24.75
CA LEU A 335 -0.87 6.18 23.57
C LEU A 335 0.37 6.71 22.84
N GLY A 336 1.35 7.23 23.59
CA GLY A 336 2.62 7.68 23.03
C GLY A 336 3.40 6.55 22.38
N TRP A 337 3.42 5.37 23.01
CA TRP A 337 4.10 4.19 22.48
C TRP A 337 3.47 3.73 21.18
N HIS A 338 2.14 3.59 21.15
CA HIS A 338 1.41 3.23 19.92
C HIS A 338 1.62 4.26 18.82
N HIS A 339 1.58 5.55 19.15
CA HIS A 339 1.83 6.63 18.20
C HIS A 339 3.23 6.57 17.57
N LYS A 340 4.25 6.25 18.37
CA LYS A 340 5.64 6.22 17.90
C LYS A 340 6.03 4.91 17.23
N PHE A 341 5.55 3.78 17.74
CA PHE A 341 6.05 2.45 17.39
C PHE A 341 4.97 1.41 17.08
N GLY A 342 3.68 1.72 17.21
CA GLY A 342 2.60 0.75 17.27
C GLY A 342 2.52 -0.28 16.14
N TRP A 343 3.10 0.03 14.96
CA TRP A 343 3.17 -0.93 13.85
C TRP A 343 4.38 -1.85 13.86
N GLN A 344 5.50 -1.37 14.39
CA GLN A 344 6.74 -2.13 14.50
C GLN A 344 6.73 -2.96 15.79
N HIS A 345 6.14 -2.37 16.83
CA HIS A 345 6.18 -2.83 18.21
C HIS A 345 4.80 -2.60 18.87
N PRO A 346 3.76 -3.33 18.43
CA PRO A 346 2.41 -3.15 18.93
C PRO A 346 2.30 -3.44 20.43
N LEU A 347 1.32 -2.80 21.08
CA LEU A 347 0.91 -3.17 22.44
C LEU A 347 0.46 -4.64 22.47
N LYS A 348 0.81 -5.36 23.54
CA LYS A 348 0.33 -6.73 23.81
C LYS A 348 -0.97 -6.67 24.63
N SER A 349 -1.79 -7.72 24.56
CA SER A 349 -2.97 -7.91 25.43
C SER A 349 -3.95 -6.72 25.43
N THR A 350 -4.32 -6.23 24.24
CA THR A 350 -5.12 -5.02 24.04
C THR A 350 -6.64 -5.28 24.10
N GLU A 351 -7.12 -5.93 25.17
CA GLU A 351 -8.56 -6.15 25.33
C GLU A 351 -9.31 -4.81 25.41
N GLY A 352 -10.43 -4.70 24.69
CA GLY A 352 -11.25 -3.50 24.72
C GLY A 352 -10.79 -2.34 23.82
N ILE A 353 -9.70 -2.49 23.07
CA ILE A 353 -9.29 -1.51 22.05
C ILE A 353 -8.93 -2.14 20.71
N CYS A 354 -8.96 -1.33 19.65
CA CYS A 354 -8.37 -1.63 18.36
C CYS A 354 -7.30 -0.57 18.04
N CYS A 355 -6.08 -1.02 17.78
CA CYS A 355 -4.97 -0.14 17.38
C CYS A 355 -4.97 0.07 15.86
N HIS A 356 -5.00 1.33 15.43
CA HIS A 356 -5.09 1.76 14.04
C HIS A 356 -3.86 2.59 13.63
N ARG A 357 -3.73 2.88 12.33
CA ARG A 357 -2.64 3.70 11.77
C ARG A 357 -2.63 5.13 12.33
N LEU A 358 -1.51 5.84 12.12
CA LEU A 358 -1.33 7.23 12.56
C LEU A 358 -1.51 7.44 14.07
N GLY A 359 -1.24 6.40 14.86
CA GLY A 359 -1.34 6.44 16.32
C GLY A 359 -2.77 6.46 16.87
N TRP A 360 -3.79 6.24 16.04
CA TRP A 360 -5.17 6.15 16.50
C TRP A 360 -5.46 4.85 17.22
N ILE A 361 -6.19 4.94 18.33
CA ILE A 361 -6.86 3.81 18.97
C ILE A 361 -8.36 4.01 18.93
N GLU A 362 -9.09 2.92 18.77
CA GLU A 362 -10.55 2.85 18.91
C GLU A 362 -10.89 2.09 20.20
N VAL A 363 -11.76 2.67 21.03
CA VAL A 363 -12.05 2.20 22.38
C VAL A 363 -13.46 1.62 22.45
N ASN A 364 -13.52 0.34 22.79
CA ASN A 364 -14.73 -0.47 22.77
C ASN A 364 -15.39 -0.61 24.15
N THR A 365 -14.71 -0.24 25.23
CA THR A 365 -15.24 -0.33 26.61
C THR A 365 -15.60 1.06 27.17
N PRO A 366 -16.79 1.23 27.81
CA PRO A 366 -17.19 2.50 28.42
C PRO A 366 -16.22 3.01 29.50
N GLU A 367 -15.66 2.11 30.29
CA GLU A 367 -14.80 2.43 31.43
C GLU A 367 -13.50 3.09 30.96
N LEU A 368 -12.84 2.47 29.98
CA LEU A 368 -11.62 3.00 29.37
C LEU A 368 -11.89 4.30 28.61
N ARG A 369 -13.06 4.41 27.97
CA ARG A 369 -13.49 5.63 27.30
C ARG A 369 -13.59 6.78 28.27
N GLU A 370 -14.20 6.57 29.44
CA GLU A 370 -14.31 7.58 30.48
C GLU A 370 -12.93 7.98 31.02
N ALA A 371 -12.04 7.00 31.26
CA ALA A 371 -10.68 7.26 31.70
C ALA A 371 -9.88 8.14 30.70
N LEU A 372 -9.98 7.85 29.40
CA LEU A 372 -9.32 8.63 28.34
C LEU A 372 -9.93 10.03 28.16
N VAL A 373 -11.26 10.17 28.28
CA VAL A 373 -11.91 11.49 28.28
C VAL A 373 -11.45 12.31 29.50
N GLN A 374 -11.31 11.67 30.66
CA GLN A 374 -10.83 12.34 31.86
C GLN A 374 -9.37 12.75 31.73
N LEU A 375 -8.50 11.87 31.20
CA LEU A 375 -7.11 12.20 30.87
C LEU A 375 -7.03 13.41 29.94
N GLN A 376 -7.80 13.40 28.85
CA GLN A 376 -7.85 14.52 27.91
C GLN A 376 -8.26 15.83 28.61
N ARG A 377 -9.30 15.81 29.47
CA ARG A 377 -9.73 16.99 30.24
C ARG A 377 -8.65 17.49 31.19
N THR A 378 -7.94 16.60 31.87
CA THR A 378 -6.86 16.97 32.79
C THR A 378 -5.73 17.68 32.03
N LEU A 379 -5.34 17.15 30.87
CA LEU A 379 -4.30 17.73 30.01
C LEU A 379 -4.75 19.07 29.40
N GLU A 380 -5.98 19.16 28.90
CA GLU A 380 -6.55 20.40 28.35
C GLU A 380 -6.72 21.48 29.43
N GLY A 381 -7.09 21.12 30.65
CA GLY A 381 -7.19 22.02 31.81
C GLY A 381 -5.84 22.64 32.20
N ALA A 382 -4.75 21.92 31.92
CA ALA A 382 -3.38 22.42 32.05
C ALA A 382 -2.88 23.20 30.82
N GLY A 383 -3.73 23.41 29.81
CA GLY A 383 -3.36 24.07 28.55
C GLY A 383 -2.56 23.18 27.59
N PHE A 384 -2.43 21.88 27.87
CA PHE A 384 -1.62 20.95 27.10
C PHE A 384 -2.49 20.04 26.22
N ARG A 385 -2.79 20.50 25.00
CA ARG A 385 -3.69 19.80 24.05
C ARG A 385 -2.98 18.69 23.27
N ILE A 386 -2.33 17.78 23.99
CA ILE A 386 -1.57 16.66 23.37
C ILE A 386 -2.48 15.52 22.92
N LEU A 387 -3.68 15.36 23.49
CA LEU A 387 -4.62 14.33 23.07
C LEU A 387 -5.66 14.89 22.13
N GLU A 388 -5.91 14.16 21.06
CA GLU A 388 -7.03 14.38 20.16
C GLU A 388 -8.04 13.25 20.32
N SER A 389 -9.33 13.59 20.28
CA SER A 389 -10.39 12.61 20.24
C SER A 389 -11.46 12.95 19.23
N HIS A 390 -12.08 11.91 18.68
CA HIS A 390 -13.21 12.04 17.77
C HIS A 390 -14.34 11.12 18.21
N ASN A 391 -15.58 11.62 18.23
CA ASN A 391 -16.77 10.91 18.73
C ASN A 391 -16.63 10.32 20.16
N ARG A 392 -15.57 10.72 20.89
CA ARG A 392 -15.18 10.22 22.20
C ARG A 392 -14.85 8.72 22.25
N ASP A 393 -14.70 8.04 21.12
CA ASP A 393 -14.33 6.62 21.04
C ASP A 393 -13.01 6.40 20.30
N TRP A 394 -12.54 7.41 19.57
CA TRP A 394 -11.23 7.41 18.93
C TRP A 394 -10.31 8.39 19.64
N PHE A 395 -9.09 7.96 19.94
CA PHE A 395 -8.09 8.76 20.64
C PHE A 395 -6.71 8.60 20.01
N ARG A 396 -5.91 9.66 20.06
CA ARG A 396 -4.48 9.58 19.75
C ARG A 396 -3.69 10.71 20.40
N VAL A 397 -2.38 10.58 20.28
CA VAL A 397 -1.43 11.66 20.52
C VAL A 397 -1.36 12.58 19.29
N SER A 398 -1.60 13.87 19.49
CA SER A 398 -1.65 14.93 18.46
C SER A 398 -0.31 15.68 18.34
N LEU A 399 0.75 14.92 18.06
CA LEU A 399 2.04 15.47 17.63
C LEU A 399 2.67 14.62 16.54
N LYS A 400 3.72 15.12 15.91
CA LYS A 400 4.48 14.33 14.94
C LYS A 400 5.30 13.24 15.65
N PRO A 401 5.39 12.00 15.15
CA PRO A 401 6.17 10.94 15.81
C PRO A 401 7.63 11.29 16.11
N GLU A 402 8.27 12.09 15.25
CA GLU A 402 9.64 12.61 15.43
C GLU A 402 9.77 13.63 16.57
N HIS A 403 8.67 14.19 17.06
CA HIS A 403 8.62 15.11 18.19
C HIS A 403 8.24 14.41 19.50
N LEU A 404 7.90 13.12 19.47
CA LEU A 404 7.57 12.37 20.66
C LEU A 404 8.80 11.66 21.22
N PHE A 405 9.12 11.90 22.48
CA PHE A 405 10.20 11.24 23.19
C PHE A 405 9.68 10.70 24.52
N PHE A 406 10.37 9.68 25.03
CA PHE A 406 10.26 9.20 26.40
C PHE A 406 11.51 9.65 27.14
N ARG A 407 11.34 10.02 28.40
CA ARG A 407 12.44 10.42 29.26
C ARG A 407 13.35 9.24 29.59
N GLU A 408 14.53 9.58 30.06
CA GLU A 408 15.65 8.68 30.35
C GLU A 408 15.29 7.48 31.23
N GLU A 409 14.42 7.64 32.21
CA GLU A 409 13.96 6.59 33.13
C GLU A 409 13.12 5.50 32.44
N PHE A 410 12.63 5.76 31.22
CA PHE A 410 11.91 4.77 30.42
C PHE A 410 12.86 3.74 29.77
N PHE A 411 14.17 4.01 29.79
CA PHE A 411 15.18 3.19 29.15
C PHE A 411 16.25 2.73 30.15
N GLN A 412 16.68 1.49 29.99
CA GLN A 412 17.94 1.00 30.55
C GLN A 412 18.96 0.82 29.42
N TYR A 413 20.24 0.77 29.76
CA TYR A 413 21.28 0.61 28.74
C TYR A 413 22.35 -0.42 29.06
N LYS A 414 22.99 -0.93 28.00
CA LYS A 414 24.22 -1.73 28.10
C LYS A 414 25.14 -1.40 26.93
N LEU A 415 26.39 -1.04 27.24
CA LEU A 415 27.45 -0.90 26.24
C LEU A 415 28.11 -2.26 26.00
N VAL A 416 28.07 -2.74 24.76
CA VAL A 416 28.56 -4.07 24.41
C VAL A 416 29.50 -4.08 23.20
N LYS A 417 30.30 -5.14 23.12
CA LYS A 417 31.12 -5.50 21.95
C LYS A 417 30.69 -6.89 21.48
N PRO A 418 29.62 -7.01 20.67
CA PRO A 418 29.02 -8.31 20.34
C PRO A 418 29.95 -9.21 19.52
N VAL A 419 30.80 -8.63 18.68
CA VAL A 419 31.81 -9.32 17.87
C VAL A 419 33.09 -8.47 17.79
N PRO A 420 34.24 -9.05 17.38
CA PRO A 420 35.42 -8.25 17.04
C PRO A 420 35.04 -7.13 16.06
N ASP A 421 35.53 -5.92 16.33
CA ASP A 421 35.33 -4.72 15.51
C ASP A 421 33.90 -4.17 15.36
N ARG A 422 32.97 -4.60 16.21
CA ARG A 422 31.63 -4.00 16.32
C ARG A 422 31.34 -3.60 17.76
N TRP A 423 30.89 -2.37 17.96
CA TRP A 423 30.51 -1.81 19.25
C TRP A 423 29.09 -1.28 19.18
N GLU A 424 28.31 -1.53 20.22
CA GLU A 424 26.90 -1.13 20.25
C GLU A 424 26.52 -0.58 21.61
N LEU A 425 25.56 0.34 21.57
CA LEU A 425 24.74 0.72 22.71
C LEU A 425 23.41 -0.02 22.58
N TRP A 426 23.11 -0.89 23.51
CA TRP A 426 21.79 -1.50 23.64
C TRP A 426 20.94 -0.64 24.55
N LEU A 427 19.76 -0.23 24.07
CA LEU A 427 18.72 0.42 24.87
C LEU A 427 17.59 -0.58 25.11
N PHE A 428 17.16 -0.71 26.36
CA PHE A 428 16.13 -1.65 26.77
C PHE A 428 14.93 -0.86 27.29
N VAL A 429 13.75 -1.22 26.79
CA VAL A 429 12.47 -0.82 27.37
C VAL A 429 11.93 -2.04 28.07
N GLN A 430 11.67 -1.91 29.37
CA GLN A 430 11.07 -2.97 30.16
C GLN A 430 9.58 -3.11 29.85
N GLU A 431 9.04 -4.31 30.05
CA GLU A 431 7.60 -4.52 29.88
C GLU A 431 6.81 -3.62 30.85
N TRP A 432 5.87 -2.84 30.31
CA TRP A 432 5.12 -1.85 31.10
C TRP A 432 3.60 -2.05 30.98
N PRO A 433 2.94 -2.56 32.04
CA PRO A 433 1.48 -2.72 32.04
C PRO A 433 0.74 -1.37 32.06
N THR A 434 -0.26 -1.24 31.19
CA THR A 434 -1.12 -0.05 31.09
C THR A 434 -2.59 -0.47 30.94
N PRO A 435 -3.54 0.44 31.17
CA PRO A 435 -4.95 0.12 30.92
C PRO A 435 -5.29 -0.13 29.44
N LEU A 436 -4.41 0.25 28.50
CA LEU A 436 -4.56 0.01 27.05
C LEU A 436 -3.94 -1.32 26.59
N GLY A 437 -3.33 -2.07 27.50
CA GLY A 437 -2.53 -3.25 27.21
C GLY A 437 -1.10 -3.08 27.73
N VAL A 438 -0.17 -3.88 27.23
CA VAL A 438 1.18 -3.95 27.75
C VAL A 438 2.16 -3.43 26.71
N ILE A 439 2.94 -2.41 27.08
CA ILE A 439 4.09 -1.97 26.29
C ILE A 439 5.11 -3.12 26.33
N PRO A 440 5.50 -3.68 25.17
CA PRO A 440 6.36 -4.86 25.13
C PRO A 440 7.77 -4.56 25.62
N GLU A 441 8.42 -5.55 26.25
CA GLU A 441 9.87 -5.53 26.42
C GLU A 441 10.57 -5.50 25.06
N ILE A 442 11.46 -4.53 24.85
CA ILE A 442 12.17 -4.32 23.58
C ILE A 442 13.61 -3.92 23.81
N ARG A 443 14.47 -4.41 22.90
CA ARG A 443 15.84 -3.94 22.77
C ARG A 443 16.03 -3.20 21.45
N PHE A 444 16.60 -2.00 21.53
CA PHE A 444 17.08 -1.25 20.38
C PHE A 444 18.60 -1.30 20.31
N ASP A 445 19.12 -1.61 19.12
CA ASP A 445 20.55 -1.78 18.88
C ASP A 445 21.09 -0.52 18.17
N VAL A 446 21.81 0.32 18.91
CA VAL A 446 22.43 1.54 18.37
C VAL A 446 23.88 1.23 17.97
N PRO A 447 24.22 1.22 16.66
CA PRO A 447 25.58 0.98 16.22
C PRO A 447 26.49 2.15 16.61
N LEU A 448 27.65 1.85 17.21
CA LEU A 448 28.67 2.85 17.52
C LEU A 448 29.73 2.87 16.42
N VAL A 449 29.90 4.05 15.80
CA VAL A 449 30.72 4.24 14.60
C VAL A 449 32.23 4.04 14.81
N SER A 450 32.72 4.02 16.06
CA SER A 450 34.15 3.85 16.34
C SER A 450 34.41 3.20 17.71
N PRO A 451 35.56 2.52 17.87
CA PRO A 451 36.04 2.04 19.17
C PRO A 451 36.21 3.18 20.18
N THR A 452 36.69 4.34 19.71
CA THR A 452 36.92 5.51 20.56
C THR A 452 35.62 6.00 21.19
N LEU A 453 34.50 5.98 20.45
CA LEU A 453 33.18 6.32 21.00
C LEU A 453 32.77 5.36 22.12
N PHE A 454 32.98 4.06 21.90
CA PHE A 454 32.67 3.05 22.90
C PHE A 454 33.51 3.24 24.18
N MET A 455 34.83 3.44 24.03
CA MET A 455 35.72 3.65 25.17
C MET A 455 35.39 4.93 25.92
N TYR A 456 35.02 6.00 25.21
CA TYR A 456 34.60 7.25 25.81
C TYR A 456 33.27 7.11 26.57
N LEU A 457 32.26 6.44 26.00
CA LEU A 457 31.02 6.15 26.75
C LEU A 457 31.29 5.28 27.98
N LYS A 458 32.26 4.36 27.92
CA LYS A 458 32.72 3.58 29.08
C LYS A 458 33.46 4.41 30.13
N SER A 459 34.19 5.46 29.74
CA SER A 459 34.83 6.37 30.69
C SER A 459 33.79 7.23 31.40
N VAL A 460 32.76 7.70 30.67
CA VAL A 460 31.60 8.41 31.24
C VAL A 460 30.80 7.50 32.19
N GLU A 461 30.54 6.24 31.82
CA GLU A 461 29.86 5.24 32.68
C GLU A 461 30.58 5.05 34.02
N LYS A 462 31.91 5.15 34.05
CA LYS A 462 32.73 5.01 35.26
C LYS A 462 32.95 6.31 36.04
N VAL A 463 32.42 7.43 35.57
CA VAL A 463 32.69 8.77 36.13
C VAL A 463 34.20 9.08 36.11
N GLU A 464 34.92 8.56 35.12
CA GLU A 464 36.34 8.78 34.86
C GLU A 464 36.49 9.40 33.46
N GLU A 465 35.81 10.52 33.21
CA GLU A 465 35.82 11.16 31.89
C GLU A 465 37.27 11.39 31.42
N ASP A 466 37.62 10.81 30.28
CA ASP A 466 38.96 10.92 29.68
C ASP A 466 38.91 11.96 28.55
N PRO A 467 39.27 13.23 28.84
CA PRO A 467 39.18 14.31 27.87
C PRO A 467 40.17 14.13 26.71
N ASP A 468 41.16 13.25 26.82
CA ASP A 468 42.15 13.01 25.77
C ASP A 468 41.58 12.13 24.63
N LEU A 469 40.40 11.52 24.81
CA LEU A 469 39.74 10.71 23.79
C LEU A 469 39.06 11.55 22.69
N TYR A 470 38.60 12.77 22.98
CA TYR A 470 37.92 13.66 22.03
C TYR A 470 38.02 15.15 22.39
N ASP A 471 38.32 15.98 21.37
CA ASP A 471 38.38 17.45 21.51
C ASP A 471 37.00 18.12 21.71
N ASP A 472 35.91 17.55 21.17
CA ASP A 472 34.54 18.06 21.30
C ASP A 472 33.53 16.90 21.40
N PRO A 473 33.42 16.26 22.59
CA PRO A 473 32.59 15.09 22.79
C PRO A 473 31.10 15.37 22.57
N LEU A 474 30.62 16.57 22.92
CA LEU A 474 29.22 16.96 22.74
C LEU A 474 28.80 17.06 21.27
N ARG A 475 29.65 17.65 20.41
CA ARG A 475 29.38 17.68 18.97
C ARG A 475 29.36 16.27 18.40
N PHE A 476 30.26 15.41 18.85
CA PHE A 476 30.36 14.04 18.38
C PHE A 476 29.12 13.22 18.75
N MET A 477 28.63 13.30 20.00
CA MET A 477 27.37 12.67 20.43
C MET A 477 26.19 13.13 19.57
N ARG A 478 26.10 14.44 19.31
CA ARG A 478 25.03 15.02 18.50
C ARG A 478 25.00 14.49 17.05
N THR A 479 26.15 14.19 16.48
CA THR A 479 26.25 13.71 15.09
C THR A 479 26.18 12.21 14.95
N ALA A 480 26.75 11.45 15.90
CA ALA A 480 26.93 10.02 15.79
C ALA A 480 25.91 9.20 16.59
N LEU A 481 25.36 9.75 17.68
CA LEU A 481 24.52 8.99 18.62
C LEU A 481 23.08 9.51 18.64
N ASP A 482 22.87 10.82 18.81
CA ASP A 482 21.55 11.44 18.92
C ASP A 482 20.59 11.08 17.76
N PRO A 483 21.01 11.00 16.48
CA PRO A 483 20.09 10.62 15.40
C PRO A 483 19.49 9.22 15.59
N HIS A 484 20.29 8.28 16.11
CA HIS A 484 19.85 6.91 16.38
C HIS A 484 18.95 6.85 17.61
N THR A 485 19.37 7.42 18.75
CA THR A 485 18.56 7.35 19.97
C THR A 485 17.23 8.08 19.83
N ARG A 486 17.20 9.20 19.10
CA ARG A 486 15.96 9.93 18.80
C ARG A 486 14.98 9.13 17.97
N SER A 487 15.47 8.30 17.04
CA SER A 487 14.63 7.38 16.27
C SER A 487 13.95 6.34 17.17
N TYR A 488 14.60 5.98 18.28
CA TYR A 488 14.08 5.08 19.32
C TYR A 488 13.37 5.82 20.47
N GLY A 489 13.09 7.11 20.32
CA GLY A 489 12.31 7.88 21.30
C GLY A 489 13.10 8.39 22.50
N LEU A 490 14.41 8.18 22.56
CA LEU A 490 15.26 8.82 23.56
C LEU A 490 15.89 10.09 22.99
N ARG A 491 15.52 11.25 23.53
CA ARG A 491 15.96 12.55 22.99
C ARG A 491 17.48 12.73 23.03
N LYS A 492 18.10 12.34 24.15
CA LYS A 492 19.54 12.39 24.40
C LYS A 492 19.93 11.26 25.33
N PHE A 493 21.05 10.61 25.02
CA PHE A 493 21.65 9.60 25.89
C PHE A 493 22.63 10.20 26.91
N VAL A 494 23.39 11.22 26.49
CA VAL A 494 24.38 11.92 27.32
C VAL A 494 24.04 13.42 27.37
N ARG A 495 24.16 14.03 28.55
CA ARG A 495 24.00 15.49 28.73
C ARG A 495 25.09 16.04 29.65
N SER A 496 25.44 17.31 29.45
CA SER A 496 26.28 18.03 30.41
C SER A 496 25.42 18.51 31.57
N VAL A 497 25.74 18.07 32.78
CA VAL A 497 25.08 18.44 34.03
C VAL A 497 26.14 19.04 34.93
N GLY A 498 26.04 20.35 35.24
CA GLY A 498 27.04 21.03 36.07
C GLY A 498 28.43 21.17 35.44
N GLY A 499 28.58 20.92 34.14
CA GLY A 499 29.86 20.95 33.42
C GLY A 499 30.47 19.57 33.15
N GLU A 500 29.94 18.52 33.77
CA GLU A 500 30.37 17.13 33.56
C GLU A 500 29.39 16.39 32.65
N LEU A 501 29.89 15.48 31.81
CA LEU A 501 29.03 14.65 30.98
C LEU A 501 28.53 13.44 31.76
N GLN A 502 27.23 13.19 31.68
CA GLN A 502 26.58 12.08 32.38
C GLN A 502 25.67 11.31 31.42
N ILE A 503 25.68 9.98 31.53
CA ILE A 503 24.69 9.11 30.90
C ILE A 503 23.40 9.23 31.70
N LEU A 504 22.29 9.49 31.02
CA LEU A 504 21.00 9.78 31.67
C LEU A 504 20.19 8.53 32.00
N CYS A 505 20.37 7.45 31.24
CA CYS A 505 19.67 6.19 31.45
C CYS A 505 20.38 5.34 32.51
N ASP A 506 19.64 4.46 33.18
CA ASP A 506 20.24 3.53 34.14
C ASP A 506 20.91 2.34 33.44
N PRO A 507 22.08 1.86 33.93
CA PRO A 507 22.69 0.65 33.39
C PRO A 507 21.85 -0.59 33.76
N VAL A 508 21.82 -1.59 32.87
CA VAL A 508 21.24 -2.89 33.19
C VAL A 508 22.06 -3.53 34.32
N VAL A 509 21.40 -3.84 35.44
CA VAL A 509 22.00 -4.57 36.55
C VAL A 509 21.99 -6.07 36.18
N ASP A 510 23.17 -6.65 35.98
CA ASP A 510 23.36 -8.07 35.69
C ASP A 510 23.02 -8.98 36.90
#